data_AF-Q7NNL8-F1
#
_entry.id   AF-Q7NNL8-F1
#
_cell.length_a   1.000
_cell.length_b   1.000
_cell.length_c   1.000
_cell.angle_alpha   90.00
_cell.angle_beta   90.00
_cell.angle_gamma   90.00
#
_symmetry.space_group_name_H-M   'P 1'
#
loop_
_entity.id
_entity.type
_entity.pdbx_description
1 polymer ?
#
loop_
_entity_poly.entity_id
_entity_poly.type
_entity_poly.pdbx_seq_one_letter_code
_entity_poly.pdbx_strand_id
1 'polypeptide(L)'
;MTAIAIRAYWTFNRQDLSEVDLAEAQIHFDRRLGASGYGWIFPVATQGECVKLNVGVGAWLDELQKINTNVIQLFKQFIQSNQQTRHLLSKAVRQDAPKVYPLATAQKGNRVADGNILKIGDAANLTDLLTGEGIANAVLSGLYVAQAINMSRSSEVAAANWQYLYESHFEADLRAGLQIKAFRKFSWMNTLLIWSMKQNPRVATQVSHAVAGLVPYHQVLPSLKY
;
A
#
# COMPACT_ATOMS: atom_id res chain seq x y z
N MET A 1 -0.74 -15.65 -2.83
CA MET A 1 0.11 -14.54 -2.36
C MET A 1 0.83 -13.95 -3.56
N THR A 2 0.64 -12.66 -3.82
CA THR A 2 1.16 -12.01 -5.03
C THR A 2 2.10 -10.86 -4.72
N ALA A 3 2.03 -10.28 -3.53
CA ALA A 3 2.93 -9.23 -3.05
C ALA A 3 3.55 -9.59 -1.70
N ILE A 4 4.71 -8.99 -1.44
CA ILE A 4 5.50 -9.19 -0.23
C ILE A 4 6.08 -7.85 0.21
N ALA A 5 6.12 -7.64 1.52
CA ALA A 5 6.66 -6.44 2.15
C ALA A 5 7.75 -6.81 3.14
N ILE A 6 8.66 -5.88 3.38
CA ILE A 6 9.62 -5.95 4.48
C ILE A 6 9.74 -4.59 5.11
N ARG A 7 9.82 -4.55 6.45
CA ARG A 7 9.98 -3.30 7.19
C ARG A 7 10.83 -3.47 8.43
N ALA A 8 11.44 -2.38 8.85
CA ALA A 8 12.12 -2.22 10.12
C ALA A 8 11.66 -0.93 10.80
N TYR A 9 11.88 -0.85 12.11
CA TYR A 9 11.70 0.39 12.85
C TYR A 9 13.06 0.97 13.19
N TRP A 10 13.26 2.25 12.88
CA TRP A 10 14.47 2.99 13.19
C TRP A 10 14.15 4.02 14.27
N THR A 11 15.03 4.14 15.25
CA THR A 11 14.90 5.05 16.39
C THR A 11 15.94 6.14 16.29
N PHE A 12 15.54 7.38 16.56
CA PHE A 12 16.33 8.59 16.41
C PHE A 12 16.14 9.50 17.61
N ASN A 13 17.08 10.41 17.85
CA ASN A 13 16.78 11.58 18.67
C ASN A 13 15.96 12.57 17.84
N ARG A 14 14.93 13.15 18.45
CA ARG A 14 14.01 14.09 17.78
C ARG A 14 14.74 15.26 17.14
N GLN A 15 15.74 15.81 17.82
CA GLN A 15 16.52 16.96 17.35
C GLN A 15 17.32 16.70 16.06
N ASP A 16 17.59 15.43 15.76
CA ASP A 16 18.36 15.05 14.57
C ASP A 16 17.46 14.93 13.32
N LEU A 17 16.13 15.00 13.49
CA LEU A 17 15.14 14.86 12.43
C LEU A 17 14.58 16.20 11.97
N SER A 18 14.31 16.32 10.67
CA SER A 18 13.65 17.50 10.11
C SER A 18 12.14 17.47 10.42
N GLU A 19 11.47 18.62 10.30
CA GLU A 19 10.01 18.68 10.46
C GLU A 19 9.28 17.75 9.48
N VAL A 20 9.78 17.64 8.24
CA VAL A 20 9.24 16.73 7.22
C VAL A 20 9.34 15.27 7.67
N ASP A 21 10.45 14.85 8.28
CA ASP A 21 10.61 13.49 8.81
C ASP A 21 9.66 13.18 9.97
N LEU A 22 9.21 14.22 10.68
CA LEU A 22 8.35 14.10 11.86
C LEU A 22 6.86 14.21 11.53
N ALA A 23 6.49 14.86 10.42
CA ALA A 23 5.10 15.17 10.10
C ALA A 23 4.54 14.38 8.91
N GLU A 24 5.40 13.92 7.99
CA GLU A 24 4.95 13.39 6.70
C GLU A 24 5.20 11.89 6.54
N ALA A 25 4.24 11.22 5.92
CA ALA A 25 4.46 9.90 5.34
C ALA A 25 5.08 10.06 3.94
N GLN A 26 6.26 9.49 3.76
CA GLN A 26 7.05 9.62 2.56
C GLN A 26 6.95 8.34 1.73
N ILE A 27 6.63 8.49 0.45
CA ILE A 27 6.56 7.39 -0.52
C ILE A 27 7.66 7.58 -1.57
N HIS A 28 8.48 6.56 -1.75
CA HIS A 28 9.68 6.59 -2.59
C HIS A 28 9.53 5.63 -3.77
N PHE A 29 9.45 6.19 -4.98
CA PHE A 29 9.54 5.43 -6.23
C PHE A 29 10.97 5.56 -6.79
N ASP A 30 11.81 4.56 -6.53
CA ASP A 30 13.18 4.48 -7.05
C ASP A 30 13.23 3.52 -8.25
N ARG A 31 13.95 3.88 -9.31
CA ARG A 31 14.17 3.01 -10.47
C ARG A 31 14.76 1.65 -10.07
N ARG A 32 15.56 1.61 -9.00
CA ARG A 32 16.16 0.40 -8.44
C ARG A 32 15.16 -0.50 -7.70
N LEU A 33 14.04 0.06 -7.24
CA LEU A 33 12.93 -0.71 -6.67
C LEU A 33 12.12 -1.45 -7.74
N GLY A 34 12.37 -1.15 -9.02
CA GLY A 34 11.65 -1.72 -10.15
C GLY A 34 10.31 -1.03 -10.40
N ALA A 35 9.64 -1.44 -11.48
CA ALA A 35 8.46 -0.75 -11.98
C ALA A 35 7.20 -0.90 -11.09
N SER A 36 7.22 -1.85 -10.16
CA SER A 36 6.09 -2.12 -9.25
C SER A 36 6.48 -2.22 -7.79
N GLY A 37 7.72 -1.85 -7.44
CA GLY A 37 8.16 -1.71 -6.06
C GLY A 37 8.09 -0.25 -5.61
N TYR A 38 7.87 -0.03 -4.32
CA TYR A 38 8.01 1.28 -3.70
C TYR A 38 8.53 1.13 -2.27
N GLY A 39 9.18 2.18 -1.79
CA GLY A 39 9.64 2.31 -0.41
C GLY A 39 8.77 3.29 0.35
N TRP A 40 8.69 3.14 1.65
CA TRP A 40 8.01 4.11 2.51
C TRP A 40 8.86 4.43 3.74
N ILE A 41 8.65 5.65 4.25
CA ILE A 41 9.20 6.13 5.50
C ILE A 41 8.10 6.95 6.16
N PHE A 42 7.65 6.58 7.35
CA PHE A 42 6.70 7.42 8.09
C PHE A 42 6.92 7.34 9.60
N PRO A 43 6.67 8.43 10.32
CA PRO A 43 6.76 8.46 11.78
C PRO A 43 5.64 7.62 12.41
N VAL A 44 5.97 6.80 13.41
CA VAL A 44 4.99 5.99 14.18
C VAL A 44 4.83 6.46 15.62
N ALA A 45 5.87 7.06 16.20
CA ALA A 45 5.80 7.67 17.51
C ALA A 45 6.69 8.90 17.51
N THR A 46 6.07 10.08 17.62
CA THR A 46 6.74 11.39 17.56
C THR A 46 6.75 12.11 18.90
N GLN A 47 6.05 11.58 19.89
CA GLN A 47 6.01 12.14 21.24
C GLN A 47 7.24 11.67 22.01
N GLY A 48 7.99 12.62 22.57
CA GLY A 48 9.19 12.39 23.35
C GLY A 48 10.50 12.75 22.65
N GLU A 49 11.60 12.57 23.36
CA GLU A 49 12.96 12.87 22.90
C GLU A 49 13.45 11.89 21.84
N CYS A 50 12.92 10.67 21.85
CA CYS A 50 13.20 9.67 20.82
C CYS A 50 12.00 9.49 19.89
N VAL A 51 12.27 9.48 18.59
CA VAL A 51 11.27 9.29 17.55
C VAL A 51 11.52 7.96 16.87
N LYS A 52 10.43 7.24 16.58
CA LYS A 52 10.49 6.00 15.80
C LYS A 52 9.89 6.22 14.41
N LEU A 53 10.65 5.89 13.38
CA LEU A 53 10.19 5.84 11.99
C LEU A 53 10.01 4.39 11.55
N ASN A 54 8.96 4.11 10.80
CA ASN A 54 8.79 2.87 10.07
C ASN A 54 9.41 3.02 8.68
N VAL A 55 10.32 2.12 8.33
CA VAL A 55 11.02 2.12 7.04
C VAL A 55 10.78 0.77 6.38
N GLY A 56 10.32 0.76 5.13
CA GLY A 56 10.04 -0.49 4.45
C GLY A 56 10.01 -0.40 2.94
N VAL A 57 9.94 -1.57 2.30
CA VAL A 57 9.71 -1.73 0.87
C VAL A 57 8.66 -2.79 0.61
N GLY A 58 7.84 -2.55 -0.41
CA GLY A 58 6.83 -3.47 -0.90
C GLY A 58 7.09 -3.79 -2.36
N ALA A 59 6.95 -5.04 -2.74
CA ALA A 59 7.13 -5.47 -4.13
C ALA A 59 6.25 -6.68 -4.46
N TRP A 60 6.00 -6.83 -5.75
CA TRP A 60 5.30 -8.00 -6.29
C TRP A 60 6.26 -9.16 -6.51
N LEU A 61 5.82 -10.37 -6.17
CA LEU A 61 6.65 -11.57 -6.32
C LEU A 61 7.03 -11.83 -7.79
N ASP A 62 6.11 -11.59 -8.73
CA ASP A 62 6.39 -11.77 -10.17
C ASP A 62 7.46 -10.81 -10.68
N GLU A 63 7.55 -9.60 -10.12
CA GLU A 63 8.58 -8.63 -10.48
C GLU A 63 9.92 -8.94 -9.82
N LEU A 64 9.94 -9.34 -8.54
CA LEU A 64 11.17 -9.77 -7.85
C LEU A 64 11.85 -10.93 -8.57
N GLN A 65 11.05 -11.89 -9.07
CA GLN A 65 11.54 -13.02 -9.85
C GLN A 65 12.17 -12.59 -11.18
N LYS A 66 11.54 -11.65 -11.91
CA LYS A 66 12.06 -11.15 -13.20
C LYS A 66 13.42 -10.49 -13.08
N ILE A 67 13.66 -9.76 -12.00
CA ILE A 67 14.94 -9.09 -11.74
C ILE A 67 15.90 -9.93 -10.89
N ASN A 68 15.58 -11.22 -10.69
CA ASN A 68 16.37 -12.20 -9.94
C ASN A 68 16.85 -11.69 -8.57
N THR A 69 15.93 -11.10 -7.79
CA THR A 69 16.20 -10.56 -6.45
C THR A 69 15.18 -11.08 -5.44
N ASN A 70 15.35 -10.72 -4.17
CA ASN A 70 14.35 -10.94 -3.14
C ASN A 70 14.09 -9.67 -2.33
N VAL A 71 13.01 -9.67 -1.55
CA VAL A 71 12.58 -8.47 -0.80
C VAL A 71 13.63 -8.01 0.21
N ILE A 72 14.43 -8.92 0.78
CA ILE A 72 15.50 -8.58 1.73
C ILE A 72 16.64 -7.83 1.01
N GLN A 73 17.05 -8.30 -0.16
CA GLN A 73 18.04 -7.62 -0.99
C GLN A 73 17.51 -6.27 -1.49
N LEU A 74 16.25 -6.21 -1.91
CA LEU A 74 15.60 -4.98 -2.33
C LEU A 74 15.60 -3.93 -1.21
N PHE A 75 15.30 -4.33 0.02
CA PHE A 75 15.34 -3.45 1.19
C PHE A 75 16.74 -2.94 1.50
N LYS A 76 17.76 -3.82 1.45
CA LYS A 76 19.16 -3.41 1.61
C LYS A 76 19.56 -2.39 0.54
N GLN A 77 19.19 -2.64 -0.71
CA GLN A 77 19.45 -1.72 -1.81
C GLN A 77 18.77 -0.38 -1.59
N PHE A 78 17.50 -0.38 -1.20
CA PHE A 78 16.76 0.85 -0.88
C PHE A 78 17.49 1.69 0.16
N ILE A 79 17.87 1.09 1.29
CA ILE A 79 18.61 1.75 2.38
C ILE A 79 19.95 2.34 1.89
N GLN A 80 20.63 1.67 0.97
CA GLN A 80 21.96 2.05 0.51
C GLN A 80 21.95 3.02 -0.68
N SER A 81 20.88 3.05 -1.49
CA SER A 81 20.83 3.85 -2.71
C SER A 81 19.96 5.08 -2.58
N ASN A 82 18.86 5.01 -1.84
CA ASN A 82 17.94 6.12 -1.72
C ASN A 82 18.55 7.21 -0.83
N GLN A 83 18.55 8.45 -1.33
CA GLN A 83 19.17 9.59 -0.64
C GLN A 83 18.62 9.79 0.77
N GLN A 84 17.29 9.69 0.94
CA GLN A 84 16.65 9.93 2.22
C GLN A 84 16.97 8.83 3.23
N THR A 85 16.89 7.57 2.82
CA THR A 85 17.24 6.46 3.72
C THR A 85 18.71 6.50 4.14
N ARG A 86 19.64 6.88 3.25
CA ARG A 86 21.05 7.08 3.62
C ARG A 86 21.24 8.23 4.60
N HIS A 87 20.54 9.33 4.38
CA HIS A 87 20.58 10.49 5.28
C HIS A 87 20.07 10.14 6.68
N LEU A 88 18.97 9.39 6.76
CA LEU A 88 18.44 8.90 8.04
C LEU A 88 19.35 7.84 8.66
N LEU A 89 19.93 6.94 7.86
CA LEU A 89 20.77 5.85 8.36
C LEU A 89 21.94 6.36 9.22
N SER A 90 22.56 7.49 8.85
CA SER A 90 23.65 8.10 9.61
C SER A 90 23.24 8.72 10.95
N LYS A 91 21.93 8.89 11.17
CA LYS A 91 21.34 9.51 12.37
C LYS A 91 20.62 8.49 13.26
N ALA A 92 20.42 7.27 12.78
CA ALA A 92 19.68 6.24 13.50
C ALA A 92 20.48 5.76 14.73
N VAL A 93 19.90 5.94 15.92
CA VAL A 93 20.45 5.47 17.19
C VAL A 93 20.27 3.96 17.34
N ARG A 94 19.16 3.43 16.79
CA ARG A 94 18.86 1.99 16.81
C ARG A 94 18.05 1.58 15.59
N GLN A 95 18.32 0.37 15.11
CA GLN A 95 17.55 -0.27 14.05
C GLN A 95 17.05 -1.63 14.55
N ASP A 96 15.73 -1.82 14.53
CA ASP A 96 15.14 -3.12 14.81
C ASP A 96 15.38 -4.07 13.64
N ALA A 97 15.45 -5.38 13.92
CA ALA A 97 15.63 -6.40 12.88
C ALA A 97 14.48 -6.32 11.84
N PRO A 98 14.78 -6.29 10.53
CA PRO A 98 13.74 -6.25 9.50
C PRO A 98 12.87 -7.49 9.53
N LYS A 99 11.55 -7.30 9.35
CA LYS A 99 10.56 -8.37 9.30
C LYS A 99 9.84 -8.38 7.97
N VAL A 100 9.64 -9.58 7.43
CA VAL A 100 8.99 -9.82 6.13
C VAL A 100 7.54 -10.21 6.36
N TYR A 101 6.65 -9.69 5.51
CA TYR A 101 5.20 -9.89 5.60
C TYR A 101 4.64 -10.25 4.22
N PRO A 102 3.88 -11.35 4.10
CA PRO A 102 3.08 -11.60 2.92
C PRO A 102 1.91 -10.59 2.87
N LEU A 103 1.57 -10.11 1.68
CA LEU A 103 0.39 -9.24 1.50
C LEU A 103 -0.76 -10.02 0.86
N ALA A 104 -1.92 -10.00 1.53
CA ALA A 104 -3.12 -10.72 1.12
C ALA A 104 -3.94 -9.87 0.17
N THR A 105 -3.60 -9.93 -1.11
CA THR A 105 -4.25 -9.11 -2.14
C THR A 105 -5.20 -9.94 -2.99
N ALA A 106 -6.40 -9.43 -3.23
CA ALA A 106 -7.45 -10.15 -3.92
C ALA A 106 -7.17 -10.32 -5.42
N GLN A 107 -7.76 -11.36 -5.99
CA GLN A 107 -7.71 -11.67 -7.42
C GLN A 107 -9.09 -11.46 -8.04
N LYS A 108 -9.14 -11.46 -9.37
CA LYS A 108 -10.42 -11.44 -10.09
C LYS A 108 -11.29 -12.62 -9.63
N GLY A 109 -12.54 -12.35 -9.27
CA GLY A 109 -13.47 -13.37 -8.78
C GLY A 109 -13.21 -13.83 -7.33
N ASN A 110 -12.55 -13.00 -6.51
CA ASN A 110 -12.35 -13.27 -5.08
C ASN A 110 -13.70 -13.48 -4.36
N ARG A 111 -13.82 -14.60 -3.65
CA ARG A 111 -14.99 -14.94 -2.85
C ARG A 111 -14.74 -14.56 -1.40
N VAL A 112 -15.63 -13.75 -0.82
CA VAL A 112 -15.51 -13.26 0.57
C VAL A 112 -16.44 -13.98 1.54
N ALA A 113 -17.34 -14.83 1.03
CA ALA A 113 -18.20 -15.69 1.82
C ALA A 113 -18.16 -17.14 1.32
N ASP A 114 -18.29 -18.09 2.25
CA ASP A 114 -18.42 -19.52 1.97
C ASP A 114 -19.28 -20.19 3.05
N GLY A 115 -20.52 -20.56 2.71
CA GLY A 115 -21.51 -21.04 3.67
C GLY A 115 -21.69 -20.07 4.83
N ASN A 116 -21.39 -20.53 6.05
CA ASN A 116 -21.50 -19.74 7.28
C ASN A 116 -20.22 -18.97 7.64
N ILE A 117 -19.23 -18.91 6.73
CA ILE A 117 -17.95 -18.22 6.95
C ILE A 117 -17.95 -16.92 6.15
N LEU A 118 -17.80 -15.80 6.84
CA LEU A 118 -17.67 -14.47 6.25
C LEU A 118 -16.26 -13.94 6.53
N LYS A 119 -15.52 -13.64 5.47
CA LYS A 119 -14.13 -13.17 5.54
C LYS A 119 -14.09 -11.65 5.39
N ILE A 120 -13.22 -10.99 6.16
CA ILE A 120 -12.97 -9.53 6.09
C ILE A 120 -11.46 -9.23 6.16
N GLY A 121 -11.07 -8.00 5.83
CA GLY A 121 -9.67 -7.57 5.83
C GLY A 121 -8.74 -8.52 5.07
N ASP A 122 -7.60 -8.82 5.65
CA ASP A 122 -6.61 -9.72 5.04
C ASP A 122 -7.15 -11.14 4.83
N ALA A 123 -8.07 -11.64 5.67
CA ALA A 123 -8.71 -12.93 5.46
C ALA A 123 -9.59 -12.96 4.18
N ALA A 124 -10.10 -11.80 3.77
CA ALA A 124 -10.81 -11.61 2.50
C ALA A 124 -9.87 -11.17 1.36
N ASN A 125 -8.56 -11.14 1.57
CA ASN A 125 -7.57 -10.62 0.63
C ASN A 125 -7.78 -9.14 0.27
N LEU A 126 -8.21 -8.30 1.21
CA LEU A 126 -8.53 -6.90 0.93
C LEU A 126 -7.34 -5.94 1.13
N THR A 127 -6.10 -6.45 1.20
CA THR A 127 -4.94 -5.58 1.11
C THR A 127 -4.90 -4.91 -0.26
N ASP A 128 -4.70 -3.59 -0.29
CA ASP A 128 -4.63 -2.81 -1.52
C ASP A 128 -3.50 -3.28 -2.44
N LEU A 129 -3.80 -3.36 -3.74
CA LEU A 129 -2.87 -3.89 -4.73
C LEU A 129 -1.73 -2.90 -5.04
N LEU A 130 -1.99 -1.61 -4.99
CA LEU A 130 -1.06 -0.58 -5.42
C LEU A 130 -0.22 -0.04 -4.27
N THR A 131 -0.85 0.15 -3.11
CA THR A 131 -0.21 0.73 -1.92
C THR A 131 0.10 -0.33 -0.88
N GLY A 132 -0.44 -1.54 -0.95
CA GLY A 132 -0.21 -2.55 0.10
C GLY A 132 -0.85 -2.19 1.45
N GLU A 133 -1.70 -1.15 1.52
CA GLU A 133 -2.44 -0.80 2.73
C GLU A 133 -3.64 -1.71 2.94
N GLY A 134 -3.89 -2.13 4.18
CA GLY A 134 -5.01 -3.03 4.50
C GLY A 134 -5.96 -2.50 5.57
N ILE A 135 -5.56 -1.49 6.35
CA ILE A 135 -6.32 -1.07 7.54
C ILE A 135 -7.69 -0.50 7.16
N ALA A 136 -7.73 0.46 6.23
CA ALA A 136 -8.98 1.06 5.78
C ALA A 136 -9.94 0.00 5.23
N ASN A 137 -9.44 -0.89 4.36
CA ASN A 137 -10.24 -1.96 3.79
C ASN A 137 -10.70 -2.99 4.83
N ALA A 138 -9.88 -3.29 5.85
CA ALA A 138 -10.26 -4.17 6.96
C ALA A 138 -11.41 -3.56 7.79
N VAL A 139 -11.33 -2.27 8.10
CA VAL A 139 -12.38 -1.56 8.83
C VAL A 139 -13.67 -1.47 8.00
N LEU A 140 -13.57 -1.05 6.73
CA LEU A 140 -14.73 -0.94 5.83
C LEU A 140 -15.40 -2.29 5.60
N SER A 141 -14.64 -3.35 5.37
CA SER A 141 -15.22 -4.70 5.21
C SER A 141 -15.89 -5.20 6.48
N GLY A 142 -15.34 -4.89 7.66
CA GLY A 142 -15.99 -5.13 8.94
C GLY A 142 -17.35 -4.43 9.07
N LEU A 143 -17.43 -3.17 8.63
CA LEU A 143 -18.69 -2.42 8.63
C LEU A 143 -19.72 -3.03 7.66
N TYR A 144 -19.32 -3.33 6.44
CA TYR A 144 -20.23 -3.86 5.43
C TYR A 144 -20.68 -5.29 5.73
N VAL A 145 -19.81 -6.16 6.27
CA VAL A 145 -20.22 -7.51 6.67
C VAL A 145 -21.24 -7.45 7.83
N ALA A 146 -21.05 -6.53 8.78
CA ALA A 146 -22.00 -6.33 9.87
C ALA A 146 -23.36 -5.84 9.32
N GLN A 147 -23.35 -4.95 8.34
CA GLN A 147 -24.56 -4.50 7.64
C GLN A 147 -25.26 -5.66 6.91
N ALA A 148 -24.50 -6.50 6.19
CA ALA A 148 -25.02 -7.68 5.51
C ALA A 148 -25.68 -8.66 6.49
N ILE A 149 -25.06 -8.91 7.64
CA ILE A 149 -25.63 -9.77 8.69
C ILE A 149 -26.93 -9.16 9.21
N ASN A 150 -26.93 -7.86 9.56
CA ASN A 150 -28.08 -7.20 10.17
C ASN A 150 -29.32 -7.14 9.25
N MET A 151 -29.13 -7.08 7.93
CA MET A 151 -30.24 -7.08 6.97
C MET A 151 -30.73 -8.47 6.57
N SER A 152 -30.13 -9.54 7.11
CA SER A 152 -30.36 -10.91 6.66
C SER A 152 -31.19 -11.73 7.65
N ARG A 153 -32.05 -12.61 7.13
CA ARG A 153 -32.90 -13.50 7.93
C ARG A 153 -32.31 -14.90 8.14
N SER A 154 -31.25 -15.24 7.41
CA SER A 154 -30.50 -16.48 7.55
C SER A 154 -29.03 -16.25 7.22
N SER A 155 -28.16 -17.21 7.56
CA SER A 155 -26.73 -17.13 7.27
C SER A 155 -26.43 -17.20 5.77
N GLU A 156 -27.21 -17.95 5.00
CA GLU A 156 -27.07 -18.03 3.53
C GLU A 156 -27.37 -16.67 2.88
N VAL A 157 -28.40 -15.97 3.37
CA VAL A 157 -28.74 -14.62 2.91
C VAL A 157 -27.65 -13.63 3.33
N ALA A 158 -27.07 -13.77 4.53
CA ALA A 158 -25.95 -12.93 4.98
C ALA A 158 -24.71 -13.12 4.12
N ALA A 159 -24.38 -14.36 3.73
CA ALA A 159 -23.27 -14.68 2.84
C ALA A 159 -23.47 -14.06 1.45
N ALA A 160 -24.67 -14.19 0.88
CA ALA A 160 -25.00 -13.58 -0.42
C ALA A 160 -24.92 -12.04 -0.36
N ASN A 161 -25.48 -11.44 0.69
CA ASN A 161 -25.44 -9.99 0.89
C ASN A 161 -24.01 -9.47 1.09
N TRP A 162 -23.18 -10.20 1.84
CA TRP A 162 -21.77 -9.82 2.01
C TRP A 162 -21.00 -9.88 0.69
N GLN A 163 -21.17 -10.97 -0.07
CA GLN A 163 -20.55 -11.09 -1.40
C GLN A 163 -20.98 -9.95 -2.32
N TYR A 164 -22.27 -9.59 -2.34
CA TYR A 164 -22.80 -8.47 -3.13
C TYR A 164 -22.23 -7.11 -2.71
N LEU A 165 -22.17 -6.82 -1.40
CA LEU A 165 -21.59 -5.57 -0.90
C LEU A 165 -20.09 -5.49 -1.19
N TYR A 166 -19.38 -6.61 -1.11
CA TYR A 166 -17.98 -6.69 -1.52
C TYR A 166 -17.80 -6.31 -3.00
N GLU A 167 -18.60 -6.92 -3.89
CA GLU A 167 -18.57 -6.66 -5.32
C GLU A 167 -18.86 -5.18 -5.62
N SER A 168 -19.81 -4.60 -4.89
CA SER A 168 -20.24 -3.21 -5.07
C SER A 168 -19.21 -2.19 -4.59
N HIS A 169 -18.53 -2.44 -3.46
CA HIS A 169 -17.67 -1.43 -2.82
C HIS A 169 -16.17 -1.63 -3.08
N PHE A 170 -15.72 -2.86 -3.34
CA PHE A 170 -14.28 -3.17 -3.46
C PHE A 170 -13.90 -3.64 -4.86
N GLU A 171 -14.77 -4.35 -5.58
CA GLU A 171 -14.35 -5.01 -6.82
C GLU A 171 -14.03 -4.04 -7.96
N ALA A 172 -14.76 -2.91 -8.06
CA ALA A 172 -14.44 -1.88 -9.05
C ALA A 172 -13.01 -1.34 -8.86
N ASP A 173 -12.62 -1.07 -7.61
CA ASP A 173 -11.31 -0.53 -7.29
C ASP A 173 -10.20 -1.59 -7.39
N LEU A 174 -10.50 -2.82 -7.01
CA LEU A 174 -9.63 -3.98 -7.25
C LEU A 174 -9.32 -4.14 -8.74
N ARG A 175 -10.35 -4.10 -9.60
CA ARG A 175 -10.19 -4.24 -11.05
C ARG A 175 -9.33 -3.10 -11.60
N ALA A 176 -9.57 -1.87 -11.16
CA ALA A 176 -8.74 -0.73 -11.52
C ALA A 176 -7.28 -0.91 -11.06
N GLY A 177 -7.06 -1.36 -9.82
CA GLY A 177 -5.73 -1.65 -9.28
C GLY A 177 -4.99 -2.74 -10.07
N LEU A 178 -5.67 -3.82 -10.45
CA LEU A 178 -5.10 -4.87 -11.31
C LEU A 178 -4.73 -4.36 -12.71
N GLN A 179 -5.55 -3.49 -13.30
CA GLN A 179 -5.25 -2.85 -14.57
C GLN A 179 -4.03 -1.93 -14.44
N ILE A 180 -4.01 -1.04 -13.44
CA ILE A 180 -2.88 -0.15 -13.17
C ILE A 180 -1.61 -0.96 -12.95
N LYS A 181 -1.66 -2.06 -12.19
CA LYS A 181 -0.52 -2.97 -12.03
C LYS A 181 -0.03 -3.48 -13.39
N ALA A 182 -0.92 -3.97 -14.25
CA ALA A 182 -0.55 -4.46 -15.57
C ALA A 182 0.11 -3.36 -16.42
N PHE A 183 -0.40 -2.12 -16.35
CA PHE A 183 0.17 -0.97 -17.04
C PHE A 183 1.52 -0.51 -16.46
N ARG A 184 1.69 -0.53 -15.13
CA ARG A 184 2.94 -0.11 -14.47
C ARG A 184 4.13 -1.02 -14.77
N LYS A 185 3.92 -2.20 -15.38
CA LYS A 185 5.00 -3.06 -15.90
C LYS A 185 5.84 -2.37 -16.98
N PHE A 186 5.33 -1.32 -17.62
CA PHE A 186 6.06 -0.53 -18.60
C PHE A 186 6.83 0.61 -17.92
N SER A 187 8.14 0.42 -17.72
CA SER A 187 8.99 1.36 -16.97
C SER A 187 8.93 2.82 -17.46
N TRP A 188 8.66 3.07 -18.75
CA TRP A 188 8.54 4.43 -19.30
C TRP A 188 7.31 5.16 -18.77
N MET A 189 6.23 4.45 -18.44
CA MET A 189 5.00 5.04 -17.91
C MET A 189 5.18 5.55 -16.48
N ASN A 190 5.94 4.84 -15.64
CA ASN A 190 6.29 5.36 -14.31
C ASN A 190 7.11 6.65 -14.42
N THR A 191 8.06 6.69 -15.36
CA THR A 191 8.86 7.89 -15.64
C THR A 191 7.97 9.04 -16.11
N LEU A 192 7.03 8.77 -17.02
CA LEU A 192 6.06 9.77 -17.47
C LEU A 192 5.13 10.25 -16.35
N LEU A 193 4.61 9.35 -15.51
CA LEU A 193 3.76 9.72 -14.38
C LEU A 193 4.51 10.63 -13.40
N ILE A 194 5.73 10.24 -13.02
CA ILE A 194 6.60 11.05 -12.15
C ILE A 194 6.88 12.41 -12.80
N TRP A 195 7.18 12.42 -14.10
CA TRP A 195 7.39 13.66 -14.84
C TRP A 195 6.12 14.53 -14.83
N SER A 196 4.94 13.97 -15.12
CA SER A 196 3.66 14.68 -15.11
C SER A 196 3.32 15.22 -13.73
N MET A 197 3.57 14.47 -12.65
CA MET A 197 3.39 14.95 -11.28
C MET A 197 4.32 16.13 -10.97
N LYS A 198 5.56 16.11 -11.47
CA LYS A 198 6.50 17.24 -11.31
C LYS A 198 6.09 18.48 -12.09
N GLN A 199 5.45 18.30 -13.25
CA GLN A 199 5.03 19.42 -14.11
C GLN A 199 3.65 19.98 -13.73
N ASN A 200 2.78 19.19 -13.10
CA ASN A 200 1.41 19.58 -12.80
C ASN A 200 1.02 19.24 -11.35
N PRO A 201 0.90 20.25 -10.47
CA PRO A 201 0.50 20.06 -9.08
C PRO A 201 -0.85 19.34 -8.92
N ARG A 202 -1.82 19.52 -9.84
CA ARG A 202 -3.12 18.84 -9.75
C ARG A 202 -2.98 17.33 -9.94
N VAL A 203 -2.15 16.91 -10.89
CA VAL A 203 -1.85 15.48 -11.12
C VAL A 203 -1.18 14.90 -9.89
N ALA A 204 -0.23 15.63 -9.29
CA ALA A 204 0.40 15.20 -8.04
C ALA A 204 -0.63 15.05 -6.91
N THR A 205 -1.52 16.03 -6.71
CA THR A 205 -2.57 15.97 -5.70
C THR A 205 -3.53 14.80 -5.89
N GLN A 206 -4.04 14.58 -7.11
CA GLN A 206 -4.99 13.49 -7.37
C GLN A 206 -4.33 12.11 -7.19
N VAL A 207 -3.08 11.94 -7.63
CA VAL A 207 -2.33 10.70 -7.39
C VAL A 207 -2.08 10.49 -5.90
N SER A 208 -1.69 11.54 -5.16
CA SER A 208 -1.51 11.46 -3.71
C SER A 208 -2.81 11.13 -2.97
N HIS A 209 -3.94 11.72 -3.37
CA HIS A 209 -5.26 11.38 -2.81
C HIS A 209 -5.63 9.92 -3.05
N ALA A 210 -5.32 9.38 -4.24
CA ALA A 210 -5.57 7.98 -4.55
C ALA A 210 -4.67 7.03 -3.74
N VAL A 211 -3.40 7.41 -3.54
CA VAL A 211 -2.48 6.65 -2.68
C VAL A 211 -2.92 6.70 -1.22
N ALA A 212 -3.45 7.84 -0.76
CA ALA A 212 -3.99 8.01 0.59
C ALA A 212 -5.38 7.39 0.79
N GLY A 213 -5.96 6.75 -0.22
CA GLY A 213 -7.31 6.16 -0.15
C GLY A 213 -8.45 7.19 -0.07
N LEU A 214 -8.19 8.47 -0.36
CA LEU A 214 -9.20 9.53 -0.36
C LEU A 214 -10.04 9.57 -1.65
N VAL A 215 -9.47 9.07 -2.75
CA VAL A 215 -10.13 8.98 -4.06
C VAL A 215 -9.95 7.55 -4.60
N PRO A 216 -11.03 6.85 -4.98
CA PRO A 216 -10.91 5.52 -5.61
C PRO A 216 -10.09 5.57 -6.91
N TYR A 217 -9.30 4.55 -7.20
CA TYR A 217 -8.45 4.50 -8.39
C TYR A 217 -9.21 4.66 -9.69
N HIS A 218 -10.41 4.08 -9.78
CA HIS A 218 -11.26 4.19 -10.97
C HIS A 218 -11.76 5.64 -11.24
N GLN A 219 -11.62 6.55 -10.27
CA GLN A 219 -12.03 7.95 -10.37
C GLN A 219 -10.87 8.92 -10.63
N VAL A 220 -9.61 8.45 -10.58
CA VAL A 220 -8.42 9.32 -10.74
C VAL A 220 -8.32 9.95 -12.12
N LEU A 221 -8.60 9.21 -13.20
CA LEU A 221 -8.58 9.78 -14.55
C LEU A 221 -9.78 10.72 -14.82
N PRO A 222 -11.02 10.36 -14.42
CA PRO A 222 -12.16 11.28 -14.47
C PRO A 222 -11.95 12.57 -13.67
N SER A 223 -11.30 12.53 -12.50
CA SER A 223 -11.10 13.70 -11.65
C SER A 223 -10.10 14.71 -12.20
N LEU A 224 -9.31 14.35 -13.22
CA LEU A 224 -8.42 15.26 -13.93
C LEU A 224 -9.12 16.12 -14.99
N LYS A 225 -10.37 15.83 -15.33
CA LYS A 225 -11.14 16.57 -16.36
C LYS A 225 -11.83 17.83 -15.81
N TYR A 226 -11.79 18.04 -14.50
CA TYR A 226 -12.41 19.15 -13.77
C TYR A 226 -11.37 19.82 -12.87
#